data_AF-A0A937FUH9-F1
#
_entry.id   AF-A0A937FUH9-F1
#
_cell.length_a   1.000
_cell.length_b   1.000
_cell.length_c   1.000
_cell.angle_alpha   90.00
_cell.angle_beta   90.00
_cell.angle_gamma   90.00
#
_symmetry.space_group_name_H-M   'P 1'
#
loop_
_entity.id
_entity.type
_entity.pdbx_description
1 polymer ?
#
loop_
_entity_poly.entity_id
_entity_poly.type
_entity_poly.pdbx_seq_one_letter_code
_entity_poly.pdbx_strand_id
1 'polypeptide(L)'
;MSIFNPEKHTQRDVKIVAALERISHAFKVMQLSMGKEHSLSPIQMQILMFIHFHHEQLCTVSYLAQEFDITKATISDAVRVLIKKGLVEKTVDDKDSRSYSIKPTLTGKNEIKEMKDFGLPVLQALENISDSEKNDFLHSLLQVIRYLNKSGVITIQRSCYNCKFYEKLQTGHHCNLLKSDLANTEIRIDCPEFIDAGK
;
A
#
# COMPACT_ATOMS: atom_id res chain seq x y z
N MET A 1 0.19 -12.96 -28.32
CA MET A 1 -1.18 -12.38 -28.35
C MET A 1 -1.44 -11.71 -27.01
N SER A 2 -2.00 -10.50 -27.00
CA SER A 2 -2.16 -9.68 -25.80
C SER A 2 -3.44 -10.01 -25.02
N ILE A 3 -3.35 -10.06 -23.68
CA ILE A 3 -4.51 -10.14 -22.77
C ILE A 3 -5.36 -8.85 -22.77
N PHE A 4 -4.84 -7.77 -23.37
CA PHE A 4 -5.55 -6.50 -23.52
C PHE A 4 -6.32 -6.38 -24.85
N ASN A 5 -6.43 -7.44 -25.64
CA ASN A 5 -7.29 -7.43 -26.82
C ASN A 5 -8.77 -7.59 -26.38
N PRO A 6 -9.65 -6.59 -26.62
CA PRO A 6 -11.06 -6.67 -26.25
C PRO A 6 -11.80 -7.87 -26.86
N GLU A 7 -11.39 -8.37 -28.02
CA GLU A 7 -11.99 -9.55 -28.66
C GLU A 7 -11.81 -10.83 -27.83
N LYS A 8 -10.83 -10.86 -26.91
CA LYS A 8 -10.62 -11.97 -25.96
C LYS A 8 -11.34 -11.79 -24.63
N HIS A 9 -12.08 -10.70 -24.44
CA HIS A 9 -12.98 -10.51 -23.29
C HIS A 9 -14.22 -11.43 -23.37
N THR A 10 -14.06 -12.65 -23.86
CA THR A 10 -15.00 -13.76 -23.73
C THR A 10 -14.54 -14.73 -22.64
N GLN A 11 -13.24 -14.76 -22.32
CA GLN A 11 -12.67 -15.58 -21.25
C GLN A 11 -12.76 -14.88 -19.89
N ARG A 12 -13.25 -15.60 -18.87
CA ARG A 12 -13.44 -15.07 -17.51
C ARG A 12 -12.18 -14.46 -16.93
N ASP A 13 -11.06 -15.17 -16.99
CA ASP A 13 -9.83 -14.75 -16.31
C ASP A 13 -9.22 -13.49 -16.96
N VAL A 14 -9.36 -13.36 -18.29
CA VAL A 14 -8.98 -12.14 -19.04
C VAL A 14 -9.85 -10.95 -18.62
N LYS A 15 -11.16 -11.15 -18.42
CA LYS A 15 -12.06 -10.10 -17.90
C LYS A 15 -11.66 -9.65 -16.49
N ILE A 16 -11.22 -10.58 -15.63
CA ILE A 16 -10.76 -10.24 -14.27
C ILE A 16 -9.51 -9.36 -14.34
N VAL A 17 -8.53 -9.70 -15.18
CA VAL A 17 -7.34 -8.85 -15.36
C VAL A 17 -7.70 -7.47 -15.88
N ALA A 18 -8.58 -7.39 -16.89
CA ALA A 18 -9.07 -6.11 -17.40
C ALA A 18 -9.83 -5.30 -16.33
N ALA A 19 -10.63 -5.95 -15.48
CA ALA A 19 -11.34 -5.28 -14.39
C ALA A 19 -10.37 -4.72 -13.33
N LEU A 20 -9.35 -5.49 -12.93
CA LEU A 20 -8.31 -5.01 -12.01
C LEU A 20 -7.54 -3.81 -12.58
N GLU A 21 -7.24 -3.83 -13.88
CA GLU A 21 -6.63 -2.68 -14.58
C GLU A 21 -7.52 -1.44 -14.49
N ARG A 22 -8.83 -1.59 -14.67
CA ARG A 22 -9.78 -0.47 -14.58
C ARG A 22 -9.90 0.10 -13.17
N ILE A 23 -9.83 -0.75 -12.14
CA ILE A 23 -9.76 -0.29 -10.75
C ILE A 23 -8.45 0.45 -10.49
N SER A 24 -7.31 -0.07 -10.96
CA SER A 24 -6.01 0.62 -10.85
C SER A 24 -6.05 2.00 -11.53
N HIS A 25 -6.65 2.07 -12.72
CA HIS A 25 -6.86 3.32 -13.43
C HIS A 25 -7.74 4.30 -12.65
N ALA A 26 -8.82 3.82 -12.01
CA ALA A 26 -9.66 4.67 -11.15
C ALA A 26 -8.86 5.28 -9.99
N PHE A 27 -8.05 4.48 -9.28
CA PHE A 27 -7.14 4.97 -8.24
C PHE A 27 -6.17 6.03 -8.77
N LYS A 28 -5.59 5.80 -9.96
CA LYS A 28 -4.69 6.76 -10.61
C LYS A 28 -5.41 8.08 -10.93
N VAL A 29 -6.64 8.04 -11.44
CA VAL A 29 -7.44 9.25 -11.71
C VAL A 29 -7.72 10.03 -10.43
N MET A 30 -8.14 9.34 -9.35
CA MET A 30 -8.40 10.00 -8.06
C MET A 30 -7.13 10.63 -7.48
N GLN A 31 -6.00 9.92 -7.51
CA GLN A 31 -4.69 10.45 -7.08
C GLN A 31 -4.25 11.67 -7.89
N LEU A 32 -4.43 11.64 -9.21
CA LEU A 32 -4.07 12.78 -10.08
C LEU A 32 -4.96 14.00 -9.83
N SER A 33 -6.26 13.78 -9.57
CA SER A 33 -7.20 14.86 -9.25
C SER A 33 -6.79 15.53 -7.94
N MET A 34 -6.61 14.73 -6.89
CA MET A 34 -6.22 15.20 -5.56
C MET A 34 -4.84 15.86 -5.58
N GLY A 35 -3.87 15.27 -6.30
CA GLY A 35 -2.54 15.85 -6.44
C GLY A 35 -2.53 17.22 -7.11
N LYS A 36 -3.41 17.47 -8.09
CA LYS A 36 -3.52 18.79 -8.72
C LYS A 36 -4.02 19.86 -7.75
N GLU A 37 -5.03 19.53 -6.94
CA GLU A 37 -5.62 20.42 -5.95
C GLU A 37 -4.57 20.84 -4.89
N HIS A 38 -3.76 19.89 -4.44
CA HIS A 38 -2.73 20.12 -3.43
C HIS A 38 -1.33 20.45 -4.00
N SER A 39 -1.22 20.57 -5.33
CA SER A 39 0.06 20.76 -6.03
C SER A 39 1.12 19.70 -5.67
N LEU A 40 0.70 18.45 -5.48
CA LEU A 40 1.54 17.29 -5.15
C LEU A 40 1.54 16.29 -6.30
N SER A 41 2.68 15.65 -6.54
CA SER A 41 2.72 14.48 -7.43
C SER A 41 2.17 13.23 -6.74
N PRO A 42 1.72 12.20 -7.47
CA PRO A 42 1.21 10.97 -6.86
C PRO A 42 2.18 10.34 -5.85
N ILE A 43 3.48 10.31 -6.17
CA ILE A 43 4.49 9.76 -5.26
C ILE A 43 4.69 10.63 -4.00
N GLN A 44 4.54 11.95 -4.11
CA GLN A 44 4.61 12.84 -2.94
C GLN A 44 3.43 12.60 -1.99
N MET A 45 2.23 12.40 -2.54
CA MET A 45 1.05 12.03 -1.76
C MET A 45 1.22 10.67 -1.07
N GLN A 46 1.69 9.67 -1.80
CA GLN A 46 1.94 8.33 -1.26
C GLN A 46 2.97 8.37 -0.13
N ILE A 47 4.07 9.13 -0.30
CA ILE A 47 5.06 9.33 0.77
C ILE A 47 4.41 9.99 1.99
N LEU A 48 3.68 11.09 1.82
CA LEU A 48 3.03 11.81 2.94
C LEU A 48 2.07 10.91 3.72
N MET A 49 1.19 10.19 3.00
CA MET A 49 0.28 9.23 3.61
C MET A 49 1.05 8.14 4.36
N PHE A 50 2.05 7.54 3.71
CA PHE A 50 2.81 6.45 4.31
C PHE A 50 3.52 6.90 5.60
N ILE A 51 4.27 8.00 5.58
CA ILE A 51 5.04 8.43 6.75
C ILE A 51 4.16 8.91 7.92
N HIS A 52 2.88 9.17 7.65
CA HIS A 52 1.90 9.56 8.66
C HIS A 52 1.35 8.36 9.43
N PHE A 53 1.10 7.25 8.73
CA PHE A 53 0.46 6.06 9.31
C PHE A 53 1.46 4.98 9.75
N HIS A 54 2.76 5.16 9.48
CA HIS A 54 3.77 4.16 9.75
C HIS A 54 4.86 4.60 10.72
N HIS A 55 5.45 3.62 11.41
CA HIS A 55 6.56 3.82 12.33
C HIS A 55 7.78 4.42 11.61
N GLU A 56 8.50 5.30 12.30
CA GLU A 56 9.65 6.06 11.78
C GLU A 56 10.74 5.19 11.14
N GLN A 57 10.90 3.94 11.59
CA GLN A 57 11.87 2.98 11.06
C GLN A 57 11.59 2.61 9.60
N LEU A 58 10.31 2.68 9.17
CA LEU A 58 9.88 2.46 7.79
C LEU A 58 9.94 3.74 6.95
N CYS A 59 10.15 4.90 7.58
CA CYS A 59 10.08 6.21 6.96
C CYS A 59 11.46 6.68 6.46
N THR A 60 12.27 5.79 5.90
CA THR A 60 13.58 6.12 5.31
C THR A 60 13.49 6.10 3.78
N VAL A 61 14.36 6.87 3.10
CA VAL A 61 14.41 6.87 1.61
C VAL A 61 14.65 5.47 1.04
N SER A 62 15.49 4.68 1.71
CA SER A 62 15.79 3.32 1.26
C SER A 62 14.57 2.41 1.38
N TYR A 63 13.82 2.50 2.47
CA TYR A 63 12.62 1.69 2.67
C TYR A 63 11.50 2.10 1.71
N LEU A 64 11.21 3.40 1.61
CA LEU A 64 10.17 3.93 0.71
C LEU A 64 10.42 3.57 -0.77
N ALA A 65 11.69 3.50 -1.19
CA ALA A 65 12.05 3.04 -2.53
C ALA A 65 11.63 1.58 -2.79
N GLN A 66 11.80 0.72 -1.80
CA GLN A 66 11.38 -0.68 -1.87
C GLN A 66 9.85 -0.82 -1.74
N GLU A 67 9.23 -0.05 -0.84
CA GLU A 67 7.78 -0.08 -0.61
C GLU A 67 7.00 0.30 -1.88
N PHE A 68 7.47 1.31 -2.60
CA PHE A 68 6.77 1.82 -3.79
C PHE A 68 7.32 1.27 -5.11
N ASP A 69 8.26 0.32 -5.08
CA ASP A 69 8.93 -0.23 -6.27
C ASP A 69 9.50 0.87 -7.20
N ILE A 70 10.12 1.89 -6.60
CA ILE A 70 10.66 3.09 -7.27
C ILE A 70 12.13 3.31 -6.89
N THR A 71 12.92 3.92 -7.76
CA THR A 71 14.34 4.16 -7.49
C THR A 71 14.56 5.09 -6.28
N LYS A 72 15.64 4.85 -5.52
CA LYS A 72 16.06 5.74 -4.42
C LYS A 72 16.27 7.19 -4.87
N ALA A 73 16.71 7.40 -6.11
CA ALA A 73 16.88 8.74 -6.67
C ALA A 73 15.54 9.48 -6.76
N THR A 74 14.52 8.83 -7.33
CA THR A 74 13.16 9.40 -7.45
C THR A 74 12.54 9.67 -6.09
N ILE A 75 12.68 8.76 -5.11
CA ILE A 75 12.20 9.00 -3.75
C ILE A 75 12.95 10.16 -3.10
N SER A 76 14.28 10.21 -3.23
CA SER A 76 15.10 11.31 -2.68
C SER A 76 14.67 12.67 -3.26
N ASP A 77 14.43 12.74 -4.56
CA ASP A 77 13.94 13.94 -5.23
C ASP A 77 12.55 14.34 -4.74
N ALA A 78 11.62 13.39 -4.62
CA ALA A 78 10.28 13.64 -4.09
C ALA A 78 10.32 14.17 -2.65
N VAL A 79 11.13 13.56 -1.78
CA VAL A 79 11.35 13.99 -0.39
C VAL A 79 11.98 15.38 -0.34
N ARG A 80 12.95 15.70 -1.20
CA ARG A 80 13.55 17.04 -1.27
C ARG A 80 12.51 18.11 -1.60
N VAL A 81 11.61 17.82 -2.52
CA VAL A 81 10.52 18.73 -2.88
C VAL A 81 9.52 18.88 -1.74
N LEU A 82 9.18 17.80 -1.02
CA LEU A 82 8.30 17.85 0.16
C LEU A 82 8.90 18.68 1.29
N ILE A 83 10.22 18.58 1.53
CA ILE A 83 10.94 19.42 2.49
C ILE A 83 10.90 20.88 2.05
N LYS A 84 11.16 21.17 0.76
CA LYS A 84 11.08 22.53 0.21
C LYS A 84 9.68 23.14 0.35
N LYS A 85 8.63 22.32 0.25
CA LYS A 85 7.23 22.72 0.49
C LYS A 85 6.89 22.85 1.98
N GLY A 86 7.80 22.50 2.89
CA GLY A 86 7.56 22.55 4.34
C GLY A 86 6.59 21.47 4.85
N LEU A 87 6.35 20.40 4.09
CA LEU A 87 5.40 19.34 4.44
C LEU A 87 6.06 18.19 5.21
N VAL A 88 7.37 18.04 5.04
CA VAL A 88 8.17 16.97 5.64
C VAL A 88 9.42 17.56 6.25
N GLU A 89 9.85 17.00 7.37
CA GLU A 89 11.14 17.28 8.01
C GLU A 89 11.95 16.00 8.20
N LYS A 90 13.27 16.15 8.28
CA LYS A 90 14.18 15.04 8.58
C LYS A 90 14.26 14.87 10.09
N THR A 91 14.28 13.62 10.54
CA THR A 91 14.62 13.24 11.90
C THR A 91 15.95 12.49 11.85
N VAL A 92 16.94 12.96 12.59
CA VAL A 92 18.23 12.28 12.71
C VAL A 92 18.06 11.15 13.71
N ASP A 93 18.51 9.96 13.36
CA ASP A 93 18.61 8.84 14.28
C ASP A 93 19.90 9.00 15.09
N ASP A 94 19.81 9.04 16.42
CA ASP A 94 20.98 9.12 17.31
C ASP A 94 21.92 7.91 17.17
N LYS A 95 21.47 6.81 16.55
CA LYS A 95 22.23 5.56 16.41
C LYS A 95 22.96 5.40 15.07
N ASP A 96 22.54 6.08 14.01
CA ASP A 96 23.20 6.00 12.69
C ASP A 96 23.12 7.34 11.94
N SER A 97 24.22 8.08 11.95
CA SER A 97 24.34 9.38 11.26
C SER A 97 24.31 9.29 9.72
N ARG A 98 24.32 8.09 9.15
CA ARG A 98 24.27 7.86 7.70
C ARG A 98 22.86 7.66 7.16
N SER A 99 21.88 7.45 8.05
CA SER A 99 20.48 7.21 7.73
C SER A 99 19.60 8.24 8.45
N TYR A 100 18.62 8.82 7.75
CA TYR A 100 17.62 9.69 8.36
C TYR A 100 16.23 9.16 8.06
N SER A 101 15.34 9.28 9.04
CA SER A 101 13.91 9.11 8.82
C SER A 101 13.28 10.45 8.46
N ILE A 102 12.08 10.40 7.90
CA ILE A 102 11.28 11.59 7.60
C ILE A 102 9.93 11.50 8.29
N LYS A 103 9.42 12.65 8.72
CA LYS A 103 8.11 12.77 9.36
C LYS A 103 7.34 13.97 8.80
N PRO A 104 6.01 13.93 8.82
CA PRO A 104 5.21 15.06 8.36
C PRO A 104 5.30 16.20 9.39
N THR A 105 5.46 17.43 8.89
CA THR A 105 5.35 18.66 9.69
C THR A 105 3.88 18.90 10.07
N LEU A 106 3.58 19.94 10.85
CA LEU A 106 2.20 20.33 11.11
C LEU A 106 1.44 20.66 9.81
N THR A 107 2.08 21.38 8.89
CA THR A 107 1.52 21.68 7.56
C THR A 107 1.30 20.39 6.76
N GLY A 108 2.27 19.48 6.77
CA GLY A 108 2.11 18.17 6.13
C GLY A 108 0.93 17.37 6.67
N LYS A 109 0.74 17.36 7.99
CA LYS A 109 -0.40 16.70 8.63
C LYS A 109 -1.74 17.32 8.23
N ASN A 110 -1.80 18.63 7.98
CA ASN A 110 -3.01 19.27 7.49
C ASN A 110 -3.30 18.87 6.04
N GLU A 111 -2.31 18.88 5.16
CA GLU A 111 -2.46 18.37 3.78
C GLU A 111 -2.97 16.92 3.77
N ILE A 112 -2.41 16.05 4.62
CA ILE A 112 -2.84 14.66 4.75
C ILE A 112 -4.32 14.56 5.14
N LYS A 113 -4.81 15.42 6.04
CA LYS A 113 -6.22 15.39 6.47
C LYS A 113 -7.18 15.69 5.32
N GLU A 114 -6.82 16.60 4.42
CA GLU A 114 -7.63 16.94 3.25
C GLU A 114 -7.59 15.81 2.21
N MET A 115 -6.45 15.13 2.07
CA MET A 115 -6.26 14.09 1.05
C MET A 115 -6.68 12.67 1.48
N LYS A 116 -6.81 12.38 2.78
CA LYS A 116 -6.99 11.00 3.30
C LYS A 116 -8.19 10.26 2.70
N ASP A 117 -9.20 11.01 2.27
CA ASP A 117 -10.49 10.51 1.82
C ASP A 117 -10.57 10.30 0.29
N PHE A 118 -9.44 10.43 -0.43
CA PHE A 118 -9.42 10.25 -1.90
C PHE A 118 -9.89 8.85 -2.36
N GLY A 119 -9.83 7.85 -1.47
CA GLY A 119 -10.29 6.48 -1.71
C GLY A 119 -11.78 6.23 -1.42
N LEU A 120 -12.50 7.21 -0.84
CA LEU A 120 -13.92 7.06 -0.47
C LEU A 120 -14.82 6.58 -1.62
N PRO A 121 -14.67 7.01 -2.88
CA PRO A 121 -15.54 6.51 -3.96
C PRO A 121 -15.46 4.99 -4.16
N VAL A 122 -14.30 4.38 -3.91
CA VAL A 122 -14.14 2.92 -4.00
C VAL A 122 -14.80 2.24 -2.80
N LEU A 123 -14.67 2.82 -1.60
CA LEU A 123 -15.35 2.31 -0.41
C LEU A 123 -16.88 2.34 -0.59
N GLN A 124 -17.42 3.44 -1.12
CA GLN A 124 -18.83 3.61 -1.43
C GLN A 124 -19.33 2.61 -2.49
N ALA A 125 -18.50 2.31 -3.50
CA ALA A 125 -18.84 1.30 -4.51
C ALA A 125 -19.02 -0.12 -3.92
N LEU A 126 -18.44 -0.38 -2.74
CA LEU A 126 -18.59 -1.66 -2.04
C LEU A 126 -19.84 -1.71 -1.14
N GLU A 127 -20.50 -0.60 -0.85
CA GLU A 127 -21.63 -0.56 0.11
C GLU A 127 -22.80 -1.47 -0.30
N ASN A 128 -23.06 -1.57 -1.60
CA ASN A 128 -24.17 -2.37 -2.15
C ASN A 128 -23.82 -3.85 -2.41
N ILE A 129 -22.62 -4.30 -2.03
CA ILE A 129 -22.19 -5.69 -2.16
C ILE A 129 -22.43 -6.41 -0.82
N SER A 130 -22.96 -7.63 -0.86
CA SER A 130 -23.20 -8.40 0.36
C SER A 130 -21.89 -8.74 1.08
N ASP A 131 -21.95 -8.95 2.40
CA ASP A 131 -20.75 -9.31 3.18
C ASP A 131 -20.12 -10.64 2.72
N SER A 132 -20.94 -11.60 2.29
CA SER A 132 -20.44 -12.86 1.72
C SER A 132 -19.62 -12.62 0.45
N GLU A 133 -20.13 -11.81 -0.48
CA GLU A 133 -19.43 -11.49 -1.72
C GLU A 133 -18.16 -10.67 -1.47
N LYS A 134 -18.19 -9.73 -0.51
CA LYS A 134 -16.99 -8.97 -0.07
C LYS A 134 -15.92 -9.91 0.45
N ASN A 135 -16.30 -10.91 1.25
CA ASN A 135 -15.36 -11.87 1.82
C ASN A 135 -14.71 -12.74 0.74
N ASP A 136 -15.50 -13.26 -0.20
CA ASP A 136 -14.99 -14.06 -1.33
C ASP A 136 -14.08 -13.22 -2.24
N PHE A 137 -14.46 -11.97 -2.48
CA PHE A 137 -13.67 -11.03 -3.26
C PHE A 137 -12.33 -10.70 -2.58
N LEU A 138 -12.35 -10.34 -1.30
CA LEU A 138 -11.14 -10.08 -0.51
C LEU A 138 -10.21 -11.29 -0.49
N HIS A 139 -10.76 -12.49 -0.27
CA HIS A 139 -9.97 -13.73 -0.29
C HIS A 139 -9.28 -13.93 -1.64
N SER A 140 -10.00 -13.75 -2.74
CA SER A 140 -9.46 -13.88 -4.10
C SER A 140 -8.36 -12.86 -4.38
N LEU A 141 -8.57 -11.59 -3.99
CA LEU A 141 -7.56 -10.54 -4.14
C LEU A 141 -6.28 -10.84 -3.35
N LEU A 142 -6.42 -11.29 -2.10
CA LEU A 142 -5.28 -11.68 -1.26
C LEU A 142 -4.45 -12.81 -1.87
N GLN A 143 -5.09 -13.78 -2.52
CA GLN A 143 -4.39 -14.86 -3.22
C GLN A 143 -3.60 -14.33 -4.43
N VAL A 144 -4.21 -13.46 -5.24
CA VAL A 144 -3.54 -12.84 -6.40
C VAL A 144 -2.34 -12.00 -5.94
N ILE A 145 -2.53 -11.14 -4.93
CA ILE A 145 -1.45 -10.31 -4.37
C ILE A 145 -0.31 -11.17 -3.83
N ARG A 146 -0.64 -12.24 -3.10
CA ARG A 146 0.36 -13.19 -2.57
C ARG A 146 1.16 -13.86 -3.69
N TYR A 147 0.52 -14.22 -4.80
CA TYR A 147 1.20 -14.77 -5.97
C TYR A 147 2.15 -13.72 -6.58
N LEU A 148 1.68 -12.49 -6.81
CA LEU A 148 2.48 -11.40 -7.39
C LEU A 148 3.70 -11.03 -6.53
N ASN A 149 3.55 -11.03 -5.20
CA ASN A 149 4.66 -10.82 -4.30
C ASN A 149 5.67 -11.99 -4.37
N LYS A 150 5.21 -13.25 -4.34
CA LYS A 150 6.09 -14.42 -4.49
C LYS A 150 6.79 -14.49 -5.84
N SER A 151 6.20 -13.95 -6.90
CA SER A 151 6.82 -13.89 -8.22
C SER A 151 7.75 -12.68 -8.39
N GLY A 152 7.94 -11.86 -7.35
CA GLY A 152 8.84 -10.69 -7.37
C GLY A 152 8.29 -9.50 -8.16
N VAL A 153 6.98 -9.46 -8.46
CA VAL A 153 6.35 -8.31 -9.12
C VAL A 153 6.14 -7.15 -8.13
N ILE A 154 5.91 -7.47 -6.85
CA ILE A 154 5.78 -6.52 -5.75
C ILE A 154 6.87 -6.83 -4.73
N THR A 155 7.76 -5.88 -4.43
CA THR A 155 8.92 -6.14 -3.57
C THR A 155 8.52 -6.30 -2.11
N ILE A 156 7.84 -5.30 -1.53
CA ILE A 156 7.41 -5.33 -0.13
C ILE A 156 5.90 -5.56 -0.07
N GLN A 157 5.50 -6.58 0.71
CA GLN A 157 4.10 -6.84 1.00
C GLN A 157 3.93 -7.05 2.50
N ARG A 158 3.53 -6.00 3.21
CA ARG A 158 3.31 -5.97 4.68
C ARG A 158 2.02 -6.69 5.09
N SER A 159 1.84 -7.92 4.62
CA SER A 159 0.67 -8.77 4.90
C SER A 159 0.99 -9.83 5.94
N CYS A 160 -0.05 -10.39 6.56
CA CYS A 160 0.13 -11.53 7.47
C CYS A 160 0.96 -12.65 6.83
N TYR A 161 0.80 -12.94 5.53
CA TYR A 161 1.52 -14.04 4.87
C TYR A 161 3.05 -13.95 4.91
N ASN A 162 3.59 -12.73 5.05
CA ASN A 162 5.03 -12.47 5.11
C ASN A 162 5.48 -12.03 6.51
N CYS A 163 4.57 -12.01 7.48
CA CYS A 163 4.86 -11.58 8.83
C CYS A 163 5.53 -12.70 9.64
N LYS A 164 6.56 -12.38 10.42
CA LYS A 164 7.23 -13.34 11.31
C LYS A 164 6.30 -13.94 12.36
N PHE A 165 5.23 -13.24 12.71
CA PHE A 165 4.26 -13.68 13.72
C PHE A 165 3.19 -14.61 13.15
N TYR A 166 3.06 -14.68 11.83
CA TYR A 166 2.01 -15.45 11.18
C TYR A 166 2.38 -16.92 11.05
N GLU A 167 1.42 -17.77 11.40
CA GLU A 167 1.50 -19.20 11.22
C GLU A 167 0.29 -19.71 10.42
N LYS A 168 0.54 -20.59 9.47
CA LYS A 168 -0.54 -21.29 8.75
C LYS A 168 -0.84 -22.59 9.49
N LEU A 169 -2.03 -22.68 10.06
CA LEU A 169 -2.55 -23.92 10.64
C LEU A 169 -3.16 -24.83 9.55
N GLN A 170 -3.38 -26.11 9.89
CA GLN A 170 -4.09 -27.07 9.03
C GLN A 170 -5.48 -26.52 8.63
N THR A 171 -6.17 -25.92 9.60
CA THR A 171 -7.44 -25.20 9.40
C THR A 171 -7.28 -23.80 9.96
N GLY A 172 -7.36 -22.78 9.09
CA GLY A 172 -7.29 -21.38 9.50
C GLY A 172 -5.88 -20.79 9.53
N HIS A 173 -5.72 -19.76 10.35
CA HIS A 173 -4.54 -18.90 10.43
C HIS A 173 -4.30 -18.52 11.89
N HIS A 174 -3.06 -18.27 12.29
CA HIS A 174 -2.75 -17.85 13.67
C HIS A 174 -1.78 -16.67 13.67
N CYS A 175 -1.98 -15.74 14.60
CA CYS A 175 -1.04 -14.65 14.89
C CYS A 175 -0.40 -14.87 16.26
N ASN A 176 0.89 -15.23 16.27
CA ASN A 176 1.64 -15.49 17.50
C ASN A 176 1.86 -14.23 18.36
N LEU A 177 1.74 -13.02 17.78
CA LEU A 177 1.81 -11.77 18.54
C LEU A 177 0.52 -11.52 19.35
N LEU A 178 -0.63 -11.66 18.69
CA LEU A 178 -1.95 -11.48 19.32
C LEU A 178 -2.40 -12.71 20.10
N LYS A 179 -1.75 -13.86 19.88
CA LYS A 179 -2.12 -15.17 20.41
C LYS A 179 -3.57 -15.55 20.06
N SER A 180 -3.95 -15.29 18.82
CA SER A 180 -5.31 -15.51 18.34
C SER A 180 -5.32 -16.20 16.98
N ASP A 181 -6.30 -17.09 16.81
CA ASP A 181 -6.66 -17.60 15.50
C ASP A 181 -7.33 -16.48 14.69
N LEU A 182 -7.09 -16.48 13.38
CA LEU A 182 -7.62 -15.52 12.43
C LEU A 182 -8.48 -16.25 11.40
N ALA A 183 -9.67 -15.72 11.13
CA ALA A 183 -10.44 -16.07 9.95
C ALA A 183 -9.72 -15.59 8.68
N ASN A 184 -10.12 -16.14 7.52
CA ASN A 184 -9.60 -15.69 6.22
C ASN A 184 -9.80 -14.18 6.00
N THR A 185 -10.89 -13.64 6.53
CA THR A 185 -11.28 -12.22 6.44
C THR A 185 -10.48 -11.33 7.40
N GLU A 186 -9.86 -11.91 8.42
CA GLU A 186 -9.04 -11.20 9.40
C GLU A 186 -7.56 -11.14 9.00
N ILE A 187 -7.20 -11.74 7.87
CA ILE A 187 -5.88 -11.58 7.26
C ILE A 187 -5.67 -10.12 6.87
N ARG A 188 -4.73 -9.47 7.55
CA ARG A 188 -4.41 -8.06 7.34
C ARG A 188 -3.49 -7.87 6.14
N ILE A 189 -3.83 -6.85 5.35
CA ILE A 189 -2.91 -6.14 4.45
C ILE A 189 -2.45 -4.91 5.21
N ASP A 190 -1.15 -4.65 5.21
CA ASP A 190 -0.55 -3.52 5.90
C ASP A 190 -0.76 -3.53 7.43
N CYS A 191 -0.35 -4.61 8.07
CA CYS A 191 -0.48 -4.77 9.53
C CYS A 191 0.49 -3.82 10.26
N PRO A 192 0.05 -3.00 11.23
CA PRO A 192 0.92 -2.08 11.97
C PRO A 192 2.05 -2.79 12.72
N GLU A 193 1.79 -4.02 13.16
CA GLU A 193 2.72 -4.88 13.88
C GLU A 193 3.56 -5.79 12.96
N PHE A 194 3.47 -5.59 11.63
CA PHE A 194 4.21 -6.37 10.66
C PHE A 194 5.71 -6.30 10.93
N ILE A 195 6.34 -7.47 10.98
CA ILE A 195 7.79 -7.60 10.90
C ILE A 195 8.08 -8.67 9.87
N ASP A 196 8.93 -8.33 8.91
CA ASP A 196 9.30 -9.23 7.82
C ASP A 196 9.88 -10.54 8.37
N ALA A 197 9.41 -11.67 7.83
CA ALA A 197 9.92 -12.98 8.15
C ALA A 197 11.27 -13.28 7.48
N GLY A 198 11.70 -12.49 6.48
CA GLY A 198 12.97 -12.65 5.78
C GLY A 198 13.07 -13.95 4.97
N LYS A 199 11.94 -14.42 4.42
CA LYS A 199 11.82 -15.70 3.69
C LYS A 199 12.14 -15.57 2.21
#